data_AF-A0A7J8EQI5-F1
#
_entry.id   AF-A0A7J8EQI5-F1
#
_cell.length_a   1.000
_cell.length_b   1.000
_cell.length_c   1.000
_cell.angle_alpha   90.00
_cell.angle_beta   90.00
_cell.angle_gamma   90.00
#
_symmetry.space_group_name_H-M   'P 1'
#
loop_
_entity.id
_entity.type
_entity.pdbx_description
1 polymer ?
#
loop_
_entity_poly.entity_id
_entity_poly.type
_entity_poly.pdbx_seq_one_letter_code
_entity_poly.pdbx_strand_id
1 'polypeptide(L)'
;MTFVPVIPESYTHVLAEFESLDPLLSALRLDSSRLKCTSIAVSRKWLALGSSGGGLNLIQKEGWKHRLFLSHREGAISQVACCSHDDDYVAVATSQGLVVVWELNQERRGKPERIHASSEHKGRKVTALCWDTAILRVFVGDHMGKVSAIKLNTSKQAKATATFVMFPVQTITTVDSCVVQLDYLDGRLLISSLTRSFLCDTEREKFWKIGNKERDGEYGACFFPGRCSVGQQPLIYCARPGSRMWEVNFDGEVISTHQFKKLLSSPPLPVITLRSEPQYDHTVGSSQSLSFPKLLHLSEHCVLTWTERGIYIFIPQNVQVLLWSEVKDIQDVAVCKNELFCLHLNGKISHLSLLSVERCVERLLRRGLWNLAARTCCLFQNSVIAGRGRKSLTVDKLEHLKSQLDLTTYSDLISQLEELILKFEPLDSACSSRRSSISSHESFSILDSGIYRIISGRRGSQSDEDSCSLHSQTLSEDERLKEFISHQEEEQPDQCCSSQGNEGDECVFYWLQM
;
A
#
# COMPACT_ATOMS: atom_id res chain seq x y z
N MET A 1 17.51 35.52 -5.83
CA MET A 1 17.13 34.23 -6.46
C MET A 1 15.61 34.15 -6.38
N THR A 2 14.96 33.02 -6.67
CA THR A 2 13.54 33.03 -7.05
C THR A 2 12.57 32.80 -5.88
N PHE A 3 11.56 33.67 -5.79
CA PHE A 3 10.32 33.49 -5.03
C PHE A 3 9.76 32.06 -5.24
N VAL A 4 9.24 31.42 -4.18
CA VAL A 4 8.76 30.03 -4.28
C VAL A 4 7.30 30.04 -4.75
N PRO A 5 6.98 29.35 -5.86
CA PRO A 5 5.61 29.30 -6.39
C PRO A 5 4.65 28.61 -5.42
N VAL A 6 3.36 28.95 -5.47
CA VAL A 6 2.35 28.49 -4.51
C VAL A 6 1.39 27.49 -5.17
N ILE A 7 1.38 26.26 -4.67
CA ILE A 7 0.53 25.17 -5.18
C ILE A 7 -0.92 25.37 -4.70
N PRO A 8 -1.93 25.12 -5.56
CA PRO A 8 -3.34 25.21 -5.18
C PRO A 8 -3.72 24.32 -4.00
N GLU A 9 -4.67 24.79 -3.17
CA GLU A 9 -5.13 24.13 -1.94
C GLU A 9 -5.68 22.71 -2.14
N SER A 10 -6.13 22.38 -3.37
CA SER A 10 -6.62 21.04 -3.73
C SER A 10 -5.61 19.91 -3.52
N TYR A 11 -4.31 20.23 -3.47
CA TYR A 11 -3.23 19.25 -3.35
C TYR A 11 -2.78 19.09 -1.89
N THR A 12 -3.30 18.04 -1.25
CA THR A 12 -3.05 17.75 0.18
C THR A 12 -1.94 16.73 0.42
N HIS A 13 -1.42 16.12 -0.64
CA HIS A 13 -0.48 15.00 -0.61
C HIS A 13 0.69 15.21 -1.58
N VAL A 14 1.81 14.58 -1.28
CA VAL A 14 3.06 14.60 -2.07
C VAL A 14 3.65 13.20 -2.19
N LEU A 15 4.40 12.97 -3.27
CA LEU A 15 5.36 11.88 -3.34
C LEU A 15 6.72 12.36 -2.85
N ALA A 16 7.37 11.59 -1.98
CA ALA A 16 8.66 11.93 -1.40
C ALA A 16 9.64 10.74 -1.40
N GLU A 17 10.88 10.99 -1.82
CA GLU A 17 12.01 10.07 -1.77
C GLU A 17 12.89 10.44 -0.57
N PHE A 18 12.82 9.65 0.51
CA PHE A 18 13.58 9.91 1.74
C PHE A 18 14.91 9.15 1.82
N GLU A 19 15.03 8.05 1.09
CA GLU A 19 16.16 7.12 1.09
C GLU A 19 16.43 6.68 -0.35
N SER A 20 17.71 6.62 -0.74
CA SER A 20 18.11 6.02 -2.01
C SER A 20 18.43 4.54 -1.80
N LEU A 21 17.88 3.69 -2.67
CA LEU A 21 18.24 2.28 -2.77
C LEU A 21 19.50 2.05 -3.63
N ASP A 22 20.07 3.08 -4.26
CA ASP A 22 21.26 2.95 -5.13
C ASP A 22 22.42 2.16 -4.47
N PRO A 23 22.83 2.42 -3.20
CA PRO A 23 23.94 1.69 -2.57
C PRO A 23 23.68 0.19 -2.42
N LEU A 24 22.41 -0.18 -2.19
CA LEU A 24 21.97 -1.57 -2.08
C LEU A 24 21.97 -2.26 -3.44
N LEU A 25 21.52 -1.56 -4.49
CA LEU A 25 21.56 -2.07 -5.87
C LEU A 25 23.01 -2.28 -6.35
N SER A 26 23.93 -1.37 -6.01
CA SER A 26 25.37 -1.52 -6.28
C SER A 26 25.99 -2.70 -5.51
N ALA A 27 25.63 -2.89 -4.24
CA ALA A 27 26.09 -4.06 -3.47
C ALA A 27 25.61 -5.39 -4.09
N LEU A 28 24.41 -5.41 -4.68
CA LEU A 28 23.86 -6.56 -5.41
C LEU A 28 24.28 -6.63 -6.89
N ARG A 29 25.07 -5.66 -7.38
CA ARG A 29 25.50 -5.51 -8.78
C ARG A 29 24.34 -5.42 -9.80
N LEU A 30 23.16 -5.01 -9.35
CA LEU A 30 21.94 -4.82 -10.17
C LEU A 30 21.95 -3.49 -10.95
N ASP A 31 22.91 -2.63 -10.66
CA ASP A 31 23.26 -1.40 -11.38
C ASP A 31 24.20 -1.65 -12.58
N SER A 32 24.71 -2.89 -12.72
CA SER A 32 25.66 -3.25 -13.76
C SER A 32 25.01 -3.35 -15.14
N SER A 33 25.73 -2.97 -16.19
CA SER A 33 25.29 -3.17 -17.58
C SER A 33 25.02 -4.64 -17.94
N ARG A 34 25.62 -5.59 -17.19
CA ARG A 34 25.49 -7.04 -17.42
C ARG A 34 24.35 -7.70 -16.67
N LEU A 35 23.90 -7.15 -15.54
CA LEU A 35 22.88 -7.73 -14.67
C LEU A 35 21.92 -6.62 -14.24
N LYS A 36 20.69 -6.67 -14.77
CA LYS A 36 19.66 -5.66 -14.49
C LYS A 36 18.53 -6.25 -13.67
N CYS A 37 17.88 -5.42 -12.85
CA CYS A 37 16.56 -5.77 -12.32
C CYS A 37 15.54 -5.79 -13.46
N THR A 38 14.71 -6.83 -13.52
CA THR A 38 13.74 -7.08 -14.60
C THR A 38 12.29 -7.11 -14.11
N SER A 39 12.08 -7.37 -12.83
CA SER A 39 10.75 -7.46 -12.19
C SER A 39 10.87 -7.17 -10.71
N ILE A 40 9.78 -6.65 -10.12
CA ILE A 40 9.74 -6.18 -8.75
C ILE A 40 8.44 -6.62 -8.08
N ALA A 41 8.53 -7.07 -6.83
CA ALA A 41 7.38 -7.30 -5.97
C ALA A 41 7.71 -6.88 -4.54
N VAL A 42 6.68 -6.59 -3.76
CA VAL A 42 6.83 -6.14 -2.37
C VAL A 42 5.78 -6.79 -1.48
N SER A 43 6.15 -7.08 -0.24
CA SER A 43 5.28 -7.57 0.81
C SER A 43 5.45 -6.73 2.08
N ARG A 44 4.92 -7.18 3.22
CA ARG A 44 5.10 -6.45 4.49
C ARG A 44 6.56 -6.52 4.95
N LYS A 45 7.20 -7.68 4.79
CA LYS A 45 8.59 -7.98 5.20
C LYS A 45 9.62 -7.80 4.09
N TRP A 46 9.28 -8.11 2.84
CA TRP A 46 10.22 -8.26 1.74
C TRP A 46 10.06 -7.23 0.62
N LEU A 47 11.19 -6.82 0.05
CA LEU A 47 11.32 -6.33 -1.31
C LEU A 47 11.98 -7.43 -2.15
N ALA A 48 11.30 -7.90 -3.20
CA ALA A 48 11.73 -9.01 -4.04
C ALA A 48 12.13 -8.50 -5.43
N LEU A 49 13.41 -8.67 -5.78
CA LEU A 49 13.98 -8.15 -7.03
C LEU A 49 14.39 -9.30 -7.95
N GLY A 50 13.67 -9.47 -9.05
CA GLY A 50 14.03 -10.41 -10.11
C GLY A 50 15.10 -9.81 -11.03
N SER A 51 16.03 -10.64 -11.50
CA SER A 51 17.14 -10.21 -12.35
C SER A 51 17.18 -10.89 -13.72
N SER A 52 17.86 -10.23 -14.66
CA SER A 52 18.13 -10.75 -16.01
C SER A 52 18.94 -12.05 -16.02
N GLY A 53 19.65 -12.37 -14.93
CA GLY A 53 20.41 -13.61 -14.76
C GLY A 53 19.64 -14.78 -14.14
N GLY A 54 18.33 -14.65 -13.91
CA GLY A 54 17.51 -15.71 -13.29
C GLY A 54 17.57 -15.76 -11.76
N GLY A 55 18.31 -14.84 -11.11
CA GLY A 55 18.37 -14.72 -9.66
C GLY A 55 17.27 -13.82 -9.09
N LEU A 56 16.58 -14.28 -8.05
CA LEU A 56 15.69 -13.48 -7.21
C LEU A 56 16.45 -13.06 -5.94
N ASN A 57 16.52 -11.76 -5.68
CA ASN A 57 17.11 -11.20 -4.48
C ASN A 57 15.98 -10.80 -3.52
N LEU A 58 15.97 -11.35 -2.31
CA LEU A 58 14.99 -10.99 -1.27
C LEU A 58 15.66 -10.13 -0.20
N ILE A 59 15.16 -8.91 -0.10
CA ILE A 59 15.68 -7.83 0.74
C ILE A 59 14.67 -7.60 1.86
N GLN A 60 15.11 -7.73 3.11
CA GLN A 60 14.30 -7.36 4.26
C GLN A 60 14.18 -5.83 4.28
N LYS A 61 12.94 -5.31 4.25
CA LYS A 61 12.66 -3.86 4.27
C LYS A 61 13.23 -3.20 5.52
N GLU A 62 13.11 -3.87 6.67
CA GLU A 62 13.70 -3.45 7.93
C GLU A 62 15.25 -3.41 7.83
N GLY A 63 15.80 -2.21 7.72
CA GLY A 63 17.24 -1.97 7.59
C GLY A 63 17.86 -2.36 6.25
N TRP A 64 17.06 -2.56 5.19
CA TRP A 64 17.51 -2.79 3.81
C TRP A 64 18.52 -3.94 3.63
N LYS A 65 18.37 -5.04 4.40
CA LYS A 65 19.33 -6.16 4.40
C LYS A 65 18.94 -7.24 3.40
N HIS A 66 19.82 -7.54 2.45
CA HIS A 66 19.68 -8.74 1.62
C HIS A 66 19.77 -10.01 2.48
N ARG A 67 18.82 -10.94 2.33
CA ARG A 67 18.71 -12.16 3.16
C ARG A 67 18.79 -13.45 2.37
N LEU A 68 18.13 -13.54 1.23
CA LEU A 68 18.01 -14.76 0.44
C LEU A 68 18.23 -14.47 -1.05
N PHE A 69 18.96 -15.38 -1.71
CA PHE A 69 19.13 -15.40 -3.15
C PHE A 69 18.62 -16.73 -3.70
N LEU A 70 17.60 -16.69 -4.57
CA LEU A 70 16.99 -17.89 -5.17
C LEU A 70 17.34 -17.91 -6.67
N SER A 71 18.06 -18.94 -7.12
CA SER A 71 18.53 -19.02 -8.51
C SER A 71 17.63 -19.92 -9.37
N HIS A 72 17.37 -19.46 -10.59
CA HIS A 72 16.62 -20.17 -11.62
C HIS A 72 17.53 -20.32 -12.85
N ARG A 73 17.49 -21.49 -13.49
CA ARG A 73 18.28 -21.79 -14.70
C ARG A 73 17.48 -21.55 -15.98
N GLU A 74 16.17 -21.42 -15.85
CA GLU A 74 15.17 -21.40 -16.90
C GLU A 74 14.94 -19.98 -17.47
N GLY A 75 16.00 -19.15 -17.49
CA GLY A 75 16.02 -17.79 -18.05
C GLY A 75 15.89 -16.65 -17.04
N ALA A 76 15.82 -15.42 -17.55
CA ALA A 76 15.62 -14.21 -16.77
C ALA A 76 14.29 -14.26 -15.99
N ILE A 77 14.19 -13.61 -14.84
CA ILE A 77 12.90 -13.50 -14.13
C ILE A 77 12.03 -12.46 -14.85
N SER A 78 10.82 -12.85 -15.24
CA SER A 78 9.87 -12.05 -16.02
C SER A 78 8.79 -11.40 -15.17
N GLN A 79 8.31 -12.10 -14.12
CA GLN A 79 7.35 -11.61 -13.13
C GLN A 79 7.69 -12.20 -11.75
N VAL A 80 7.36 -11.46 -10.70
CA VAL A 80 7.43 -11.91 -9.30
C VAL A 80 6.13 -11.49 -8.62
N ALA A 81 5.62 -12.31 -7.70
CA ALA A 81 4.54 -11.92 -6.80
C ALA A 81 4.82 -12.48 -5.40
N CYS A 82 4.85 -11.61 -4.40
CA CYS A 82 4.86 -12.01 -2.99
C CYS A 82 3.42 -12.23 -2.51
N CYS A 83 3.20 -13.22 -1.65
CA CYS A 83 1.91 -13.35 -0.96
C CYS A 83 1.73 -12.18 0.04
N SER A 84 0.56 -11.55 0.05
CA SER A 84 0.30 -10.30 0.80
C SER A 84 -0.06 -10.51 2.28
N HIS A 85 -0.52 -11.72 2.61
CA HIS A 85 -0.90 -12.16 3.95
C HIS A 85 0.12 -13.10 4.59
N ASP A 86 0.94 -13.79 3.79
CA ASP A 86 1.96 -14.71 4.26
C ASP A 86 3.31 -14.37 3.61
N ASP A 87 4.18 -13.69 4.37
CA ASP A 87 5.51 -13.26 3.92
C ASP A 87 6.49 -14.44 3.69
N ASP A 88 6.09 -15.69 3.90
CA ASP A 88 6.92 -16.88 3.65
C ASP A 88 6.71 -17.49 2.26
N TYR A 89 5.74 -17.02 1.45
CA TYR A 89 5.53 -17.52 0.08
C TYR A 89 5.81 -16.49 -1.02
N VAL A 90 6.54 -16.94 -2.05
CA VAL A 90 6.91 -16.13 -3.23
C VAL A 90 6.72 -16.93 -4.52
N ALA A 91 6.09 -16.31 -5.52
CA ALA A 91 5.90 -16.85 -6.85
C ALA A 91 6.81 -16.11 -7.84
N VAL A 92 7.43 -16.86 -8.74
CA VAL A 92 8.40 -16.37 -9.74
C VAL A 92 8.02 -16.96 -11.09
N ALA A 93 7.95 -16.13 -12.13
CA ALA A 93 7.90 -16.60 -13.51
C ALA A 93 9.21 -16.27 -14.24
N THR A 94 9.66 -17.17 -15.11
CA THR A 94 10.85 -16.96 -15.95
C THR A 94 10.49 -16.52 -17.37
N SER A 95 11.49 -16.07 -18.13
CA SER A 95 11.36 -15.70 -19.53
C SER A 95 11.02 -16.87 -20.46
N GLN A 96 11.23 -18.12 -20.01
CA GLN A 96 10.85 -19.34 -20.74
C GLN A 96 9.42 -19.83 -20.41
N GLY A 97 8.69 -19.12 -19.53
CA GLY A 97 7.32 -19.47 -19.15
C GLY A 97 7.22 -20.58 -18.12
N LEU A 98 8.30 -20.86 -17.39
CA LEU A 98 8.24 -21.66 -16.17
C LEU A 98 7.74 -20.77 -15.02
N VAL A 99 6.81 -21.27 -14.22
CA VAL A 99 6.40 -20.65 -12.95
C VAL A 99 6.85 -21.52 -11.79
N VAL A 100 7.49 -20.91 -10.81
CA VAL A 100 8.05 -21.56 -9.61
C VAL A 100 7.50 -20.89 -8.37
N VAL A 101 7.08 -21.69 -7.39
CA VAL A 101 6.68 -21.18 -6.08
C VAL A 101 7.68 -21.68 -5.03
N TRP A 102 8.06 -20.76 -4.15
CA TRP A 102 8.98 -20.97 -3.05
C TRP A 102 8.28 -20.76 -1.70
N GLU A 103 8.55 -21.65 -0.74
CA GLU A 103 8.35 -21.44 0.70
C GLU A 103 9.72 -21.01 1.27
N LEU A 104 9.80 -19.87 1.93
CA LEU A 104 11.06 -19.27 2.38
C LEU A 104 11.56 -19.87 3.70
N ASN A 105 10.69 -20.53 4.46
CA ASN A 105 10.90 -21.15 5.77
C ASN A 105 11.59 -20.22 6.80
N GLN A 106 11.41 -18.91 6.66
CA GLN A 106 12.15 -17.90 7.43
C GLN A 106 11.79 -17.91 8.92
N GLU A 107 10.52 -18.13 9.25
CA GLU A 107 10.06 -18.21 10.64
C GLU A 107 10.59 -19.48 11.34
N ARG A 108 10.72 -20.57 10.59
CA ARG A 108 11.23 -21.86 11.07
C ARG A 108 12.76 -21.96 11.04
N ARG A 109 13.46 -20.91 10.60
CA ARG A 109 14.91 -20.88 10.31
C ARG A 109 15.36 -21.99 9.35
N GLY A 110 14.47 -22.45 8.48
CA GLY A 110 14.77 -23.44 7.45
C GLY A 110 15.49 -22.83 6.25
N LYS A 111 15.86 -23.68 5.28
CA LYS A 111 16.29 -23.23 3.96
C LYS A 111 15.05 -22.97 3.10
N PRO A 112 15.09 -22.02 2.14
CA PRO A 112 14.01 -21.87 1.17
C PRO A 112 13.84 -23.12 0.31
N GLU A 113 12.61 -23.56 0.11
CA GLU A 113 12.26 -24.77 -0.63
C GLU A 113 11.37 -24.47 -1.83
N ARG A 114 11.66 -25.15 -2.95
CA ARG A 114 10.89 -25.06 -4.19
C ARG A 114 9.68 -25.99 -4.10
N ILE A 115 8.61 -25.52 -3.46
CA ILE A 115 7.40 -26.32 -3.19
C ILE A 115 6.61 -26.69 -4.46
N HIS A 116 6.70 -25.88 -5.52
CA HIS A 116 6.02 -26.19 -6.78
C HIS A 116 6.74 -25.61 -8.00
N ALA A 117 6.60 -26.27 -9.15
CA ALA A 117 6.94 -25.69 -10.44
C ALA A 117 6.03 -26.19 -11.56
N SER A 118 5.55 -25.25 -12.37
CA SER A 118 4.63 -25.48 -13.48
C SER A 118 5.24 -25.02 -14.80
N SER A 119 5.18 -25.89 -15.82
CA SER A 119 5.57 -25.63 -17.21
C SER A 119 4.35 -25.36 -18.11
N GLU A 120 3.19 -25.07 -17.53
CA GLU A 120 1.89 -24.90 -18.22
C GLU A 120 1.86 -23.72 -19.22
N HIS A 121 2.81 -22.78 -19.07
CA HIS A 121 3.04 -21.64 -19.95
C HIS A 121 4.40 -21.71 -20.68
N LYS A 122 5.05 -22.89 -20.75
CA LYS A 122 6.36 -23.06 -21.38
C LYS A 122 6.37 -22.54 -22.82
N GLY A 123 7.40 -21.76 -23.16
CA GLY A 123 7.54 -21.09 -24.46
C GLY A 123 6.67 -19.84 -24.60
N ARG A 124 5.95 -19.42 -23.55
CA ARG A 124 5.12 -18.22 -23.53
C ARG A 124 5.63 -17.23 -22.50
N LYS A 125 5.58 -15.93 -22.82
CA LYS A 125 5.82 -14.87 -21.83
C LYS A 125 4.65 -14.82 -20.85
N VAL A 126 4.92 -15.11 -19.58
CA VAL A 126 4.03 -14.80 -18.45
C VAL A 126 4.06 -13.28 -18.25
N THR A 127 2.88 -12.68 -18.12
CA THR A 127 2.69 -11.22 -18.07
C THR A 127 2.06 -10.74 -16.77
N ALA A 128 1.36 -11.62 -16.05
CA ALA A 128 0.77 -11.32 -14.76
C ALA A 128 0.83 -12.52 -13.81
N LEU A 129 1.08 -12.24 -12.54
CA LEU A 129 0.95 -13.18 -11.42
C LEU A 129 0.05 -12.53 -10.36
N CYS A 130 -0.87 -13.29 -9.78
CA CYS A 130 -1.75 -12.82 -8.70
C CYS A 130 -1.93 -13.94 -7.66
N TRP A 131 -2.01 -13.59 -6.38
CA TRP A 131 -2.21 -14.53 -5.28
C TRP A 131 -3.66 -14.53 -4.83
N ASP A 132 -4.22 -15.71 -4.62
CA ASP A 132 -5.31 -15.92 -3.67
C ASP A 132 -4.72 -16.44 -2.37
N THR A 133 -4.82 -15.60 -1.34
CA THR A 133 -4.27 -15.85 -0.02
C THR A 133 -5.19 -16.66 0.90
N ALA A 134 -6.45 -16.87 0.54
CA ALA A 134 -7.41 -17.61 1.36
C ALA A 134 -7.19 -19.12 1.26
N ILE A 135 -6.90 -19.64 0.05
CA ILE A 135 -6.59 -21.06 -0.19
C ILE A 135 -5.19 -21.31 -0.75
N LEU A 136 -4.32 -20.30 -0.67
CA LEU A 136 -2.91 -20.35 -1.06
C LEU A 136 -2.69 -20.90 -2.49
N ARG A 137 -3.22 -20.18 -3.48
CA ARG A 137 -3.02 -20.48 -4.91
C ARG A 137 -2.49 -19.26 -5.68
N VAL A 138 -1.77 -19.53 -6.76
CA VAL A 138 -1.21 -18.51 -7.66
C VAL A 138 -1.91 -18.56 -9.00
N PHE A 139 -2.51 -17.45 -9.42
CA PHE A 139 -2.99 -17.26 -10.79
C PHE A 139 -1.88 -16.76 -11.70
N VAL A 140 -1.84 -17.28 -12.92
CA VAL A 140 -0.82 -17.00 -13.93
C VAL A 140 -1.50 -16.60 -15.23
N GLY A 141 -1.19 -15.43 -15.76
CA GLY A 141 -1.65 -14.95 -17.07
C GLY A 141 -0.49 -14.85 -18.06
N ASP A 142 -0.72 -15.24 -19.32
CA ASP A 142 0.27 -15.12 -20.39
C ASP A 142 -0.14 -14.19 -21.55
N HIS A 143 0.85 -13.87 -22.37
CA HIS A 143 0.69 -13.03 -23.56
C HIS A 143 -0.21 -13.62 -24.68
N MET A 144 -0.59 -14.89 -24.58
CA MET A 144 -1.54 -15.55 -25.49
C MET A 144 -2.96 -15.62 -24.92
N GLY A 145 -3.21 -14.99 -23.76
CA GLY A 145 -4.53 -14.94 -23.13
C GLY A 145 -4.86 -16.15 -22.23
N LYS A 146 -3.96 -17.12 -22.06
CA LYS A 146 -4.24 -18.26 -21.17
C LYS A 146 -4.08 -17.84 -19.72
N VAL A 147 -5.05 -18.22 -18.89
CA VAL A 147 -5.03 -18.03 -17.44
C VAL A 147 -5.12 -19.38 -16.74
N SER A 148 -4.11 -19.70 -15.92
CA SER A 148 -4.09 -20.91 -15.08
C SER A 148 -4.00 -20.57 -13.59
N ALA A 149 -4.32 -21.53 -12.74
CA ALA A 149 -4.15 -21.47 -11.29
C ALA A 149 -3.27 -22.63 -10.83
N ILE A 150 -2.32 -22.33 -9.94
CA ILE A 150 -1.45 -23.29 -9.25
C ILE A 150 -1.91 -23.35 -7.79
N LYS A 151 -2.56 -24.45 -7.39
CA LYS A 151 -2.98 -24.67 -6.01
C LYS A 151 -1.86 -25.36 -5.22
N LEU A 152 -1.52 -24.81 -4.05
CA LEU A 152 -0.45 -25.33 -3.22
C LEU A 152 -1.04 -26.22 -2.12
N ASN A 153 -0.60 -27.46 -2.07
CA ASN A 153 -0.99 -28.40 -1.02
C ASN A 153 -0.08 -28.18 0.18
N THR A 154 -0.58 -27.56 1.25
CA THR A 154 0.19 -27.43 2.49
C THR A 154 0.49 -28.80 3.09
N SER A 155 1.65 -28.96 3.73
CA SER A 155 2.11 -30.24 4.31
C SER A 155 1.15 -30.84 5.35
N LYS A 156 0.27 -30.01 5.94
CA LYS A 156 -0.81 -30.44 6.85
C LYS A 156 -1.95 -31.19 6.13
N GLN A 157 -2.27 -30.86 4.88
CA GLN A 157 -3.31 -31.54 4.10
C GLN A 157 -2.79 -32.81 3.40
N ALA A 158 -1.50 -32.87 3.07
CA ALA A 158 -0.88 -34.00 2.37
C ALA A 158 -1.04 -35.36 3.08
N LYS A 159 -1.24 -35.38 4.40
CA LYS A 159 -1.48 -36.62 5.18
C LYS A 159 -2.91 -37.16 5.09
N ALA A 160 -3.89 -36.39 4.58
CA ALA A 160 -5.31 -36.75 4.62
C ALA A 160 -5.92 -37.17 3.26
N THR A 161 -5.26 -36.88 2.14
CA THR A 161 -5.86 -36.99 0.79
C THR A 161 -5.05 -37.87 -0.18
N ALA A 162 -4.40 -38.92 0.32
CA ALA A 162 -3.52 -39.80 -0.46
C ALA A 162 -4.22 -40.72 -1.49
N THR A 163 -5.53 -40.53 -1.74
CA THR A 163 -6.38 -41.44 -2.54
C THR A 163 -6.92 -40.84 -3.84
N PHE A 164 -6.67 -39.56 -4.14
CA PHE A 164 -7.12 -38.92 -5.38
C PHE A 164 -5.99 -38.20 -6.11
N VAL A 165 -5.96 -38.34 -7.45
CA VAL A 165 -5.03 -37.65 -8.33
C VAL A 165 -5.46 -36.18 -8.46
N MET A 166 -5.00 -35.35 -7.52
CA MET A 166 -5.15 -33.89 -7.64
C MET A 166 -4.17 -33.34 -8.66
N PHE A 167 -4.67 -32.68 -9.70
CA PHE A 167 -3.85 -31.86 -10.59
C PHE A 167 -3.58 -30.51 -9.89
N PRO A 168 -2.32 -30.18 -9.52
CA PRO A 168 -2.00 -28.95 -8.80
C PRO A 168 -2.09 -27.70 -9.69
N VAL A 169 -2.20 -27.88 -11.01
CA VAL A 169 -2.35 -26.81 -12.00
C VAL A 169 -3.65 -27.03 -12.77
N GLN A 170 -4.49 -26.00 -12.84
CA GLN A 170 -5.76 -26.00 -13.58
C GLN A 170 -5.79 -24.79 -14.52
N THR A 171 -6.16 -24.99 -15.79
CA THR A 171 -6.48 -23.86 -16.67
C THR A 171 -7.86 -23.32 -16.28
N ILE A 172 -7.93 -22.03 -15.93
CA ILE A 172 -9.18 -21.35 -15.52
C ILE A 172 -9.94 -20.88 -16.76
N THR A 173 -9.26 -20.23 -17.70
CA THR A 173 -9.86 -19.72 -18.93
C THR A 173 -8.79 -19.39 -19.98
N THR A 174 -9.21 -19.10 -21.21
CA THR A 174 -8.38 -18.48 -22.24
C THR A 174 -9.15 -17.30 -22.83
N VAL A 175 -8.61 -16.09 -22.66
CA VAL A 175 -9.15 -14.85 -23.22
C VAL A 175 -8.58 -14.60 -24.61
N ASP A 176 -9.19 -13.66 -25.35
CA ASP A 176 -8.90 -13.42 -26.78
C ASP A 176 -7.63 -12.63 -27.08
N SER A 177 -6.93 -12.11 -26.06
CA SER A 177 -5.72 -11.30 -26.22
C SER A 177 -4.80 -11.37 -24.99
N CYS A 178 -3.58 -10.84 -25.12
CA CYS A 178 -2.59 -10.78 -24.04
C CYS A 178 -3.18 -10.30 -22.71
N VAL A 179 -2.92 -11.04 -21.62
CA VAL A 179 -3.27 -10.62 -20.26
C VAL A 179 -2.33 -9.49 -19.83
N VAL A 180 -2.91 -8.34 -19.49
CA VAL A 180 -2.21 -7.12 -19.04
C VAL A 180 -2.06 -7.12 -17.52
N GLN A 181 -3.13 -7.51 -16.81
CA GLN A 181 -3.18 -7.50 -15.35
C GLN A 181 -4.15 -8.58 -14.85
N LEU A 182 -3.81 -9.18 -13.71
CA LEU A 182 -4.69 -10.01 -12.88
C LEU A 182 -4.84 -9.34 -11.52
N ASP A 183 -6.02 -9.47 -10.92
CA ASP A 183 -6.28 -9.08 -9.53
C ASP A 183 -7.30 -10.05 -8.90
N TYR A 184 -7.32 -10.20 -7.58
CA TYR A 184 -8.17 -11.19 -6.90
C TYR A 184 -8.71 -10.64 -5.56
N LEU A 185 -10.02 -10.79 -5.36
CA LEU A 185 -10.71 -10.42 -4.12
C LEU A 185 -11.95 -11.31 -3.93
N ASP A 186 -12.17 -11.79 -2.71
CA ASP A 186 -13.41 -12.45 -2.24
C ASP A 186 -14.01 -13.46 -3.24
N GLY A 187 -13.23 -14.47 -3.61
CA GLY A 187 -13.65 -15.54 -4.52
C GLY A 187 -13.65 -15.18 -6.01
N ARG A 188 -13.45 -13.90 -6.37
CA ARG A 188 -13.50 -13.41 -7.76
C ARG A 188 -12.10 -13.04 -8.28
N LEU A 189 -11.77 -13.56 -9.47
CA LEU A 189 -10.59 -13.24 -10.26
C LEU A 189 -10.95 -12.22 -11.34
N LEU A 190 -10.27 -11.09 -11.34
CA LEU A 190 -10.38 -10.03 -12.34
C LEU A 190 -9.27 -10.19 -13.38
N ILE A 191 -9.65 -10.30 -14.66
CA ILE A 191 -8.73 -10.50 -15.78
C ILE A 191 -8.80 -9.29 -16.71
N SER A 192 -7.70 -8.56 -16.83
CA SER A 192 -7.56 -7.42 -17.74
C SER A 192 -6.76 -7.85 -18.98
N SER A 193 -7.36 -7.82 -20.17
CA SER A 193 -6.66 -8.07 -21.45
C SER A 193 -6.55 -6.81 -22.31
N LEU A 194 -5.78 -6.86 -23.40
CA LEU A 194 -5.66 -5.75 -24.36
C LEU A 194 -7.02 -5.30 -24.93
N THR A 195 -7.93 -6.25 -25.14
CA THR A 195 -9.22 -6.01 -25.81
C THR A 195 -10.38 -5.76 -24.85
N ARG A 196 -10.36 -6.40 -23.66
CA ARG A 196 -11.52 -6.53 -22.77
C ARG A 196 -11.10 -6.64 -21.30
N SER A 197 -12.09 -6.59 -20.41
CA SER A 197 -11.95 -6.96 -18.99
C SER A 197 -12.97 -8.03 -18.68
N PHE A 198 -12.62 -8.98 -17.81
CA PHE A 198 -13.47 -10.10 -17.45
C PHE A 198 -13.46 -10.31 -15.94
N LEU A 199 -14.58 -10.75 -15.41
CA LEU A 199 -14.70 -11.19 -14.03
C LEU A 199 -15.00 -12.68 -14.02
N CYS A 200 -14.28 -13.42 -13.19
CA CYS A 200 -14.47 -14.86 -12.99
C CYS A 200 -14.76 -15.13 -11.52
N ASP A 201 -15.95 -15.64 -11.22
CA ASP A 201 -16.26 -16.21 -9.91
C ASP A 201 -15.65 -17.62 -9.87
N THR A 202 -14.64 -17.79 -9.01
CA THR A 202 -13.83 -19.01 -8.95
C THR A 202 -14.42 -20.07 -8.02
N GLU A 203 -15.50 -19.76 -7.30
CA GLU A 203 -16.26 -20.73 -6.49
C GLU A 203 -17.42 -21.33 -7.28
N ARG A 204 -18.07 -20.50 -8.12
CA ARG A 204 -19.21 -20.90 -8.97
C ARG A 204 -18.83 -21.26 -10.40
N GLU A 205 -17.53 -21.17 -10.73
CA GLU A 205 -16.97 -21.34 -12.08
C GLU A 205 -17.69 -20.50 -13.15
N LYS A 206 -18.14 -19.29 -12.77
CA LYS A 206 -18.83 -18.36 -13.68
C LYS A 206 -17.87 -17.33 -14.24
N PHE A 207 -18.13 -16.92 -15.48
CA PHE A 207 -17.27 -16.01 -16.23
C PHE A 207 -18.10 -14.99 -16.99
N TRP A 208 -17.79 -13.71 -16.80
CA TRP A 208 -18.53 -12.58 -17.38
C TRP A 208 -17.57 -11.57 -18.03
N LYS A 209 -17.99 -10.98 -19.15
CA LYS A 209 -17.32 -9.82 -19.76
C LYS A 209 -17.78 -8.55 -19.05
N ILE A 210 -16.85 -7.74 -18.55
CA ILE A 210 -17.15 -6.45 -17.92
C ILE A 210 -17.45 -5.42 -19.00
N GLY A 211 -18.74 -5.08 -19.11
CA GLY A 211 -19.30 -4.12 -20.07
C GLY A 211 -19.17 -4.54 -21.54
N ASN A 212 -19.97 -3.91 -22.40
CA ASN A 212 -20.06 -4.33 -23.81
C ASN A 212 -18.95 -3.75 -24.70
N LYS A 213 -18.51 -2.51 -24.43
CA LYS A 213 -17.55 -1.80 -25.28
C LYS A 213 -16.13 -2.32 -25.12
N GLU A 214 -15.46 -2.52 -26.25
CA GLU A 214 -14.09 -3.04 -26.32
C GLU A 214 -13.08 -1.89 -26.21
N ARG A 215 -11.81 -2.25 -26.08
CA ARG A 215 -10.67 -1.32 -26.02
C ARG A 215 -9.53 -1.90 -26.87
N ASP A 216 -8.51 -1.11 -27.10
CA ASP A 216 -7.30 -1.54 -27.81
C ASP A 216 -6.08 -0.86 -27.17
N GLY A 217 -5.13 -1.68 -26.70
CA GLY A 217 -3.95 -1.27 -25.94
C GLY A 217 -3.93 -1.77 -24.48
N GLU A 218 -2.86 -1.44 -23.77
CA GLU A 218 -2.66 -1.85 -22.37
C GLU A 218 -3.52 -0.99 -21.42
N TYR A 219 -4.43 -1.64 -20.71
CA TYR A 219 -5.29 -1.02 -19.71
C TYR A 219 -5.47 -1.93 -18.49
N GLY A 220 -5.24 -1.38 -17.32
CA GLY A 220 -5.36 -2.08 -16.05
C GLY A 220 -6.80 -2.29 -15.60
N ALA A 221 -6.95 -3.13 -14.59
CA ALA A 221 -8.16 -3.27 -13.81
C ALA A 221 -7.79 -3.75 -12.41
N CYS A 222 -8.44 -3.20 -11.39
CA CYS A 222 -8.27 -3.65 -10.01
C CYS A 222 -9.60 -3.70 -9.26
N PHE A 223 -9.64 -4.53 -8.23
CA PHE A 223 -10.64 -4.44 -7.19
C PHE A 223 -10.39 -3.20 -6.33
N PHE A 224 -11.47 -2.71 -5.74
CA PHE A 224 -11.46 -1.64 -4.78
C PHE A 224 -12.32 -2.09 -3.59
N PRO A 225 -11.68 -2.62 -2.51
CA PRO A 225 -12.43 -3.14 -1.38
C PRO A 225 -13.33 -2.05 -0.80
N GLY A 226 -14.58 -2.43 -0.51
CA GLY A 226 -15.55 -1.52 0.08
C GLY A 226 -15.05 -1.01 1.44
N ARG A 227 -15.56 0.15 1.88
CA ARG A 227 -15.31 0.62 3.25
C ARG A 227 -15.77 -0.45 4.25
N CYS A 228 -15.04 -0.62 5.35
CA CYS A 228 -15.44 -1.49 6.48
C CYS A 228 -16.73 -1.05 7.21
N SER A 229 -17.50 -0.11 6.63
CA SER A 229 -18.86 0.24 7.05
C SER A 229 -19.85 -0.77 6.50
N VAL A 230 -20.63 -1.39 7.39
CA VAL A 230 -21.63 -2.43 7.12
C VAL A 230 -22.48 -2.10 5.88
N GLY A 231 -22.41 -2.96 4.86
CA GLY A 231 -23.32 -2.95 3.70
C GLY A 231 -22.79 -2.36 2.38
N GLN A 232 -21.58 -1.80 2.31
CA GLN A 232 -20.98 -1.35 1.05
C GLN A 232 -20.26 -2.52 0.34
N GLN A 233 -20.71 -2.92 -0.85
CA GLN A 233 -20.04 -3.94 -1.65
C GLN A 233 -18.72 -3.44 -2.25
N PRO A 234 -17.71 -4.32 -2.46
CA PRO A 234 -16.51 -3.97 -3.20
C PRO A 234 -16.82 -3.57 -4.65
N LEU A 235 -16.08 -2.59 -5.14
CA LEU A 235 -16.19 -2.10 -6.52
C LEU A 235 -15.01 -2.62 -7.36
N ILE A 236 -15.15 -2.52 -8.68
CA ILE A 236 -14.09 -2.80 -9.65
C ILE A 236 -13.85 -1.51 -10.44
N TYR A 237 -12.58 -1.13 -10.61
CA TYR A 237 -12.20 -0.06 -11.54
C TYR A 237 -11.48 -0.65 -12.75
N CYS A 238 -11.95 -0.31 -13.96
CA CYS A 238 -11.37 -0.77 -15.22
C CYS A 238 -10.92 0.43 -16.07
N ALA A 239 -9.64 0.48 -16.43
CA ALA A 239 -9.11 1.53 -17.28
C ALA A 239 -9.62 1.44 -18.73
N ARG A 240 -9.84 2.61 -19.36
CA ARG A 240 -10.42 2.75 -20.70
C ARG A 240 -9.79 3.90 -21.51
N PRO A 241 -9.82 3.83 -22.85
CA PRO A 241 -9.22 4.84 -23.72
C PRO A 241 -9.67 6.29 -23.46
N GLY A 242 -8.70 7.20 -23.50
CA GLY A 242 -8.88 8.64 -23.30
C GLY A 242 -8.88 9.09 -21.84
N SER A 243 -8.01 8.50 -21.01
CA SER A 243 -7.95 8.74 -19.56
C SER A 243 -9.31 8.57 -18.87
N ARG A 244 -9.96 7.43 -19.11
CA ARG A 244 -11.23 7.06 -18.49
C ARG A 244 -11.06 5.86 -17.58
N MET A 245 -11.90 5.78 -16.55
CA MET A 245 -12.08 4.56 -15.77
C MET A 245 -13.57 4.25 -15.67
N TRP A 246 -13.93 2.98 -15.83
CA TRP A 246 -15.26 2.50 -15.50
C TRP A 246 -15.31 2.14 -14.03
N GLU A 247 -16.36 2.57 -13.35
CA GLU A 247 -16.78 2.01 -12.08
C GLU A 247 -17.75 0.87 -12.37
N VAL A 248 -17.51 -0.28 -11.76
CA VAL A 248 -18.17 -1.54 -12.08
C VAL A 248 -18.59 -2.21 -10.77
N ASN A 249 -19.83 -2.70 -10.70
CA ASN A 249 -20.31 -3.44 -9.54
C ASN A 249 -19.64 -4.81 -9.45
N PHE A 250 -19.80 -5.51 -8.33
CA PHE A 250 -19.17 -6.81 -8.18
C PHE A 250 -19.72 -7.86 -9.16
N ASP A 251 -20.88 -7.65 -9.79
CA ASP A 251 -21.47 -8.55 -10.80
C ASP A 251 -21.03 -8.25 -12.24
N GLY A 252 -20.12 -7.28 -12.44
CA GLY A 252 -19.48 -7.00 -13.73
C GLY A 252 -20.21 -5.96 -14.61
N GLU A 253 -21.26 -5.33 -14.08
CA GLU A 253 -22.01 -4.28 -14.76
C GLU A 253 -21.35 -2.91 -14.56
N VAL A 254 -21.31 -2.10 -15.61
CA VAL A 254 -20.71 -0.75 -15.57
C VAL A 254 -21.70 0.23 -14.96
N ILE A 255 -21.40 0.71 -13.75
CA ILE A 255 -22.20 1.71 -13.03
C ILE A 255 -21.96 3.11 -13.63
N SER A 256 -20.69 3.47 -13.85
CA SER A 256 -20.30 4.83 -14.21
C SER A 256 -19.09 4.87 -15.17
N THR A 257 -18.84 6.04 -15.76
CA THR A 257 -17.60 6.31 -16.53
C THR A 257 -16.96 7.61 -16.05
N HIS A 258 -15.91 7.48 -15.25
CA HIS A 258 -15.06 8.56 -14.76
C HIS A 258 -14.13 9.07 -15.87
N GLN A 259 -13.96 10.39 -15.97
CA GLN A 259 -13.24 11.04 -17.07
C GLN A 259 -12.17 12.01 -16.56
N PHE A 260 -10.90 11.59 -16.62
CA PHE A 260 -9.78 12.34 -16.03
C PHE A 260 -9.02 13.22 -17.03
N LYS A 261 -9.26 13.08 -18.35
CA LYS A 261 -8.55 13.83 -19.41
C LYS A 261 -8.44 15.34 -19.18
N LYS A 262 -9.50 15.98 -18.66
CA LYS A 262 -9.49 17.41 -18.31
C LYS A 262 -8.78 17.69 -16.98
N LEU A 263 -8.95 16.83 -15.98
CA LEU A 263 -8.33 16.99 -14.65
C LEU A 263 -6.79 16.83 -14.70
N LEU A 264 -6.31 16.03 -15.65
CA LEU A 264 -4.90 15.80 -15.96
C LEU A 264 -4.24 16.94 -16.77
N SER A 265 -4.94 18.05 -17.04
CA SER A 265 -4.30 19.26 -17.59
C SER A 265 -3.63 20.12 -16.52
N SER A 266 -3.79 19.78 -15.24
CA SER A 266 -3.02 20.41 -14.15
C SER A 266 -1.53 20.15 -14.33
N PRO A 267 -0.63 21.09 -13.96
CA PRO A 267 0.81 20.85 -13.94
C PRO A 267 1.19 19.72 -12.96
N PRO A 268 2.35 19.05 -13.17
CA PRO A 268 2.83 18.02 -12.26
C PRO A 268 3.25 18.62 -10.92
N LEU A 269 3.01 17.90 -9.82
CA LEU A 269 3.60 18.23 -8.53
C LEU A 269 5.05 17.73 -8.47
N PRO A 270 5.99 18.50 -7.88
CA PRO A 270 7.35 18.03 -7.66
C PRO A 270 7.38 16.82 -6.73
N VAL A 271 8.25 15.86 -7.04
CA VAL A 271 8.65 14.82 -6.08
C VAL A 271 9.62 15.44 -5.09
N ILE A 272 9.34 15.32 -3.79
CA ILE A 272 10.20 15.84 -2.73
C ILE A 272 11.36 14.86 -2.52
N THR A 273 12.53 15.16 -3.07
CA THR A 273 13.74 14.31 -3.02
C THR A 273 14.93 15.06 -2.45
N LEU A 274 15.88 14.32 -1.89
CA LEU A 274 17.19 14.81 -1.48
C LEU A 274 18.09 15.24 -2.66
N ARG A 275 17.79 14.77 -3.88
CA ARG A 275 18.69 14.89 -5.05
C ARG A 275 18.58 16.23 -5.78
N SER A 276 17.47 16.95 -5.63
CA SER A 276 17.15 18.17 -6.38
C SER A 276 16.15 19.04 -5.63
N GLU A 277 16.27 20.36 -5.74
CA GLU A 277 15.28 21.26 -5.17
C GLU A 277 13.91 21.09 -5.87
N PRO A 278 12.79 21.09 -5.12
CA PRO A 278 11.47 20.93 -5.72
C PRO A 278 11.09 22.17 -6.53
N GLN A 279 10.84 21.98 -7.82
CA GLN A 279 10.39 23.02 -8.75
C GLN A 279 8.96 22.74 -9.18
N TYR A 280 8.12 23.78 -9.19
CA TYR A 280 6.74 23.71 -9.64
C TYR A 280 6.52 24.80 -10.68
N ASP A 281 6.16 24.40 -11.90
CA ASP A 281 5.76 25.33 -12.95
C ASP A 281 4.23 25.47 -12.93
N HIS A 282 3.76 26.72 -13.00
CA HIS A 282 2.34 27.03 -13.09
C HIS A 282 1.77 26.83 -14.50
N THR A 283 2.59 26.53 -15.52
CA THR A 283 2.11 26.31 -16.89
C THR A 283 1.10 25.16 -16.94
N VAL A 284 -0.15 25.49 -17.29
CA VAL A 284 -1.22 24.51 -17.43
C VAL A 284 -0.89 23.60 -18.62
N GLY A 285 -0.73 22.31 -18.35
CA GLY A 285 -0.43 21.31 -19.38
C GLY A 285 -1.59 21.12 -20.36
N SER A 286 -1.30 20.58 -21.53
CA SER A 286 -2.35 20.12 -22.46
C SER A 286 -3.14 18.95 -21.84
N SER A 287 -4.44 18.85 -22.14
CA SER A 287 -5.28 17.74 -21.65
C SER A 287 -4.73 16.38 -22.08
N GLN A 288 -4.29 15.58 -21.11
CA GLN A 288 -3.56 14.34 -21.37
C GLN A 288 -4.51 13.20 -21.72
N SER A 289 -4.19 12.43 -22.77
CA SER A 289 -4.96 11.27 -23.23
C SER A 289 -4.15 10.00 -23.00
N LEU A 290 -3.98 9.65 -21.73
CA LEU A 290 -3.13 8.56 -21.27
C LEU A 290 -3.84 7.20 -21.39
N SER A 291 -3.06 6.16 -21.69
CA SER A 291 -3.35 4.79 -21.24
C SER A 291 -3.07 4.70 -19.75
N PHE A 292 -3.85 3.89 -19.03
CA PHE A 292 -3.57 3.54 -17.63
C PHE A 292 -3.24 2.04 -17.61
N PRO A 293 -1.98 1.64 -17.87
CA PRO A 293 -1.60 0.28 -18.26
C PRO A 293 -1.86 -0.77 -17.17
N LYS A 294 -1.64 -0.41 -15.90
CA LYS A 294 -2.06 -1.16 -14.71
C LYS A 294 -2.77 -0.21 -13.74
N LEU A 295 -3.72 -0.73 -12.96
CA LEU A 295 -4.35 0.00 -11.85
C LEU A 295 -4.01 -0.72 -10.56
N LEU A 296 -3.50 -0.02 -9.55
CA LEU A 296 -3.16 -0.60 -8.26
C LEU A 296 -3.96 0.08 -7.15
N HIS A 297 -4.63 -0.71 -6.30
CA HIS A 297 -5.20 -0.22 -5.06
C HIS A 297 -4.06 0.16 -4.10
N LEU A 298 -3.97 1.45 -3.75
CA LEU A 298 -2.88 2.01 -2.94
C LEU A 298 -3.32 2.23 -1.48
N SER A 299 -4.55 2.68 -1.28
CA SER A 299 -5.17 2.89 0.02
C SER A 299 -6.70 2.92 -0.12
N GLU A 300 -7.42 2.95 0.99
CA GLU A 300 -8.90 2.94 1.08
C GLU A 300 -9.63 3.93 0.16
N HIS A 301 -8.94 4.97 -0.34
CA HIS A 301 -9.50 6.00 -1.21
C HIS A 301 -8.72 6.18 -2.52
N CYS A 302 -7.59 5.48 -2.73
CA CYS A 302 -6.63 5.81 -3.78
C CYS A 302 -6.37 4.64 -4.75
N VAL A 303 -6.47 4.93 -6.05
CA VAL A 303 -5.99 4.07 -7.14
C VAL A 303 -4.79 4.73 -7.80
N LEU A 304 -3.72 3.96 -7.99
CA LEU A 304 -2.47 4.37 -8.62
C LEU A 304 -2.33 3.79 -10.03
N THR A 305 -1.76 4.57 -10.94
CA THR A 305 -1.27 4.12 -12.25
C THR A 305 -0.03 4.93 -12.65
N TRP A 306 0.64 4.54 -13.72
CA TRP A 306 1.82 5.23 -14.24
C TRP A 306 1.86 5.21 -15.76
N THR A 307 2.70 6.07 -16.32
CA THR A 307 3.10 6.05 -17.74
C THR A 307 4.61 6.32 -17.82
N GLU A 308 5.17 6.33 -19.03
CA GLU A 308 6.55 6.78 -19.29
C GLU A 308 6.87 8.18 -18.72
N ARG A 309 5.85 9.05 -18.56
CA ARG A 309 6.00 10.41 -18.02
C ARG A 309 6.04 10.46 -16.49
N GLY A 310 5.36 9.58 -15.79
CA GLY A 310 5.11 9.77 -14.36
C GLY A 310 4.03 8.92 -13.73
N ILE A 311 3.78 9.22 -12.45
CA ILE A 311 2.84 8.50 -11.58
C ILE A 311 1.59 9.37 -11.39
N TYR A 312 0.43 8.74 -11.43
CA TYR A 312 -0.88 9.38 -11.26
C TYR A 312 -1.65 8.65 -10.16
N ILE A 313 -2.19 9.41 -9.21
CA ILE A 313 -2.99 8.87 -8.10
C ILE A 313 -4.35 9.55 -8.13
N PHE A 314 -5.41 8.74 -8.15
CA PHE A 314 -6.80 9.19 -8.24
C PHE A 314 -7.57 8.82 -6.97
N ILE A 315 -8.53 9.66 -6.60
CA ILE A 315 -9.63 9.29 -5.72
C ILE A 315 -10.84 9.03 -6.62
N PRO A 316 -11.06 7.78 -7.08
CA PRO A 316 -12.05 7.50 -8.11
C PRO A 316 -13.48 7.75 -7.65
N GLN A 317 -13.79 7.50 -6.37
CA GLN A 317 -15.11 7.76 -5.75
C GLN A 317 -15.57 9.22 -5.89
N ASN A 318 -14.62 10.16 -5.93
CA ASN A 318 -14.88 11.60 -6.07
C ASN A 318 -14.57 12.12 -7.49
N VAL A 319 -14.18 11.23 -8.42
CA VAL A 319 -13.66 11.57 -9.75
C VAL A 319 -12.54 12.63 -9.68
N GLN A 320 -11.63 12.48 -8.71
CA GLN A 320 -10.58 13.47 -8.42
C GLN A 320 -9.18 12.91 -8.74
N VAL A 321 -8.29 13.78 -9.24
CA VAL A 321 -6.84 13.53 -9.25
C VAL A 321 -6.30 13.98 -7.90
N LEU A 322 -5.74 13.07 -7.10
CA LEU A 322 -5.10 13.43 -5.83
C LEU A 322 -3.80 14.17 -6.08
N LEU A 323 -2.96 13.60 -6.95
CA LEU A 323 -1.77 14.21 -7.50
C LEU A 323 -1.33 13.46 -8.76
N TRP A 324 -0.44 14.11 -9.52
CA TRP A 324 0.46 13.41 -10.43
C TRP A 324 1.83 14.08 -10.40
N SER A 325 2.89 13.31 -10.65
CA SER A 325 4.27 13.79 -10.59
C SER A 325 5.11 13.18 -11.70
N GLU A 326 6.04 13.95 -12.26
CA GLU A 326 6.98 13.44 -13.27
C GLU A 326 7.98 12.48 -12.62
N VAL A 327 7.97 11.23 -13.10
CA VAL A 327 8.88 10.16 -12.71
C VAL A 327 9.09 9.33 -13.97
N LYS A 328 10.24 9.53 -14.62
CA LYS A 328 10.47 9.07 -16.00
C LYS A 328 10.84 7.59 -16.06
N ASP A 329 10.63 7.00 -17.23
CA ASP A 329 11.08 5.66 -17.58
C ASP A 329 10.58 4.54 -16.66
N ILE A 330 9.37 4.64 -16.09
CA ILE A 330 8.80 3.59 -15.24
C ILE A 330 8.43 2.37 -16.09
N GLN A 331 8.97 1.21 -15.71
CA GLN A 331 8.61 -0.10 -16.26
C GLN A 331 7.46 -0.74 -15.46
N ASP A 332 7.60 -0.80 -14.13
CA ASP A 332 6.61 -1.43 -13.24
C ASP A 332 6.63 -0.77 -11.85
N VAL A 333 5.52 -0.86 -11.11
CA VAL A 333 5.41 -0.33 -9.74
C VAL A 333 4.85 -1.40 -8.81
N ALA A 334 5.53 -1.63 -7.69
CA ALA A 334 5.04 -2.48 -6.61
C ALA A 334 4.66 -1.61 -5.40
N VAL A 335 3.50 -1.84 -4.79
CA VAL A 335 2.95 -1.00 -3.70
C VAL A 335 2.82 -1.78 -2.40
N CYS A 336 3.19 -1.15 -1.28
CA CYS A 336 2.98 -1.69 0.07
C CYS A 336 2.53 -0.57 1.00
N LYS A 337 1.24 -0.56 1.38
CA LYS A 337 0.62 0.57 2.08
C LYS A 337 0.89 1.86 1.26
N ASN A 338 1.43 2.90 1.89
CA ASN A 338 1.77 4.17 1.26
C ASN A 338 3.15 4.18 0.55
N GLU A 339 3.85 3.06 0.48
CA GLU A 339 5.17 2.95 -0.15
C GLU A 339 5.06 2.43 -1.58
N LEU A 340 5.75 3.09 -2.50
CA LEU A 340 5.80 2.79 -3.92
C LEU A 340 7.25 2.44 -4.28
N PHE A 341 7.45 1.28 -4.90
CA PHE A 341 8.73 0.84 -5.42
C PHE A 341 8.65 0.81 -6.94
N CYS A 342 9.29 1.77 -7.59
CA CYS A 342 9.21 1.95 -9.05
C CYS A 342 10.45 1.36 -9.69
N LEU A 343 10.28 0.31 -10.49
CA LEU A 343 11.32 -0.24 -11.36
C LEU A 343 11.36 0.59 -12.64
N HIS A 344 12.52 1.13 -12.97
CA HIS A 344 12.75 1.91 -14.19
C HIS A 344 13.31 1.05 -15.32
N LEU A 345 13.10 1.43 -16.58
CA LEU A 345 13.55 0.73 -17.81
C LEU A 345 15.07 0.53 -17.88
N ASN A 346 15.85 1.32 -17.14
CA ASN A 346 17.30 1.18 -17.02
C ASN A 346 17.73 0.11 -15.99
N GLY A 347 16.80 -0.45 -15.21
CA GLY A 347 17.03 -1.44 -14.15
C GLY A 347 17.18 -0.85 -12.74
N LYS A 348 17.15 0.48 -12.58
CA LYS A 348 17.18 1.15 -11.27
C LYS A 348 15.82 1.07 -10.58
N ILE A 349 15.84 1.29 -9.26
CA ILE A 349 14.64 1.29 -8.42
C ILE A 349 14.60 2.57 -7.58
N SER A 350 13.48 3.29 -7.63
CA SER A 350 13.20 4.40 -6.71
C SER A 350 12.18 3.97 -5.64
N HIS A 351 12.37 4.48 -4.42
CA HIS A 351 11.47 4.26 -3.28
C HIS A 351 10.78 5.58 -2.93
N LEU A 352 9.49 5.67 -3.25
CA LEU A 352 8.67 6.84 -3.01
C LEU A 352 7.64 6.55 -1.92
N SER A 353 7.33 7.55 -1.10
CA SER A 353 6.26 7.49 -0.11
C SER A 353 5.17 8.50 -0.45
N LEU A 354 3.91 8.05 -0.49
CA LEU A 354 2.75 8.95 -0.52
C LEU A 354 2.43 9.43 0.90
N LEU A 355 2.60 10.73 1.14
CA LEU A 355 2.33 11.36 2.44
C LEU A 355 1.43 12.60 2.27
N SER A 356 0.73 12.98 3.33
CA SER A 356 0.22 14.36 3.42
C SER A 356 1.40 15.33 3.51
N VAL A 357 1.20 16.56 3.03
CA VAL A 357 2.22 17.63 3.09
C VAL A 357 2.79 17.77 4.50
N GLU A 358 1.91 17.82 5.51
CA GLU A 358 2.26 17.95 6.94
C GLU A 358 3.22 16.84 7.41
N ARG A 359 2.90 15.58 7.08
CA ARG A 359 3.73 14.41 7.44
C ARG A 359 5.05 14.39 6.67
N CYS A 360 5.07 14.92 5.45
CA CYS A 360 6.30 15.09 4.68
C CYS A 360 7.22 16.10 5.38
N VAL A 361 6.72 17.30 5.68
CA VAL A 361 7.46 18.34 6.43
C VAL A 361 7.96 17.80 7.76
N GLU A 362 7.10 17.16 8.57
CA GLU A 362 7.50 16.58 9.86
C GLU A 362 8.58 15.48 9.73
N ARG A 363 8.60 14.71 8.64
CA ARG A 363 9.65 13.72 8.36
C ARG A 363 10.96 14.37 7.90
N LEU A 364 10.90 15.50 7.18
CA LEU A 364 12.07 16.30 6.80
C LEU A 364 12.71 16.99 8.02
N LEU A 365 11.91 17.59 8.90
CA LEU A 365 12.36 18.21 10.15
C LEU A 365 13.10 17.20 11.04
N ARG A 366 12.52 16.01 11.24
CA ARG A 366 13.17 14.92 12.01
C ARG A 366 14.47 14.38 11.40
N ARG A 367 14.77 14.71 10.14
CA ARG A 367 16.02 14.36 9.46
C ARG A 367 17.00 15.54 9.36
N GLY A 368 16.68 16.71 9.93
CA GLY A 368 17.51 17.91 9.85
C GLY A 368 17.56 18.54 8.46
N LEU A 369 16.59 18.26 7.59
CA LEU A 369 16.56 18.69 6.20
C LEU A 369 15.88 20.07 6.05
N TRP A 370 16.41 21.07 6.76
CA TRP A 370 15.75 22.36 6.99
C TRP A 370 15.37 23.12 5.70
N ASN A 371 16.30 23.33 4.76
CA ASN A 371 16.01 23.99 3.48
C ASN A 371 14.85 23.29 2.71
N LEU A 372 14.93 21.96 2.57
CA LEU A 372 13.90 21.19 1.87
C LEU A 372 12.54 21.23 2.59
N ALA A 373 12.53 21.21 3.93
CA ALA A 373 11.32 21.37 4.72
C ALA A 373 10.68 22.75 4.53
N ALA A 374 11.47 23.84 4.60
CA ALA A 374 10.99 25.21 4.41
C ALA A 374 10.46 25.47 3.01
N ARG A 375 11.16 25.00 1.96
CA ARG A 375 10.66 25.04 0.58
C ARG A 375 9.36 24.27 0.41
N THR A 376 9.25 23.08 1.01
CA THR A 376 8.01 22.28 0.97
C THR A 376 6.85 23.00 1.68
N CYS A 377 7.11 23.68 2.80
CA CYS A 377 6.11 24.50 3.47
C CYS A 377 5.61 25.64 2.57
N CYS A 378 6.52 26.40 1.95
CA CYS A 378 6.17 27.54 1.10
C CYS A 378 5.43 27.10 -0.17
N LEU A 379 5.93 26.06 -0.85
CA LEU A 379 5.26 25.45 -2.02
C LEU A 379 3.82 25.06 -1.72
N PHE A 380 3.57 24.43 -0.57
CA PHE A 380 2.27 23.88 -0.20
C PHE A 380 1.55 24.70 0.90
N GLN A 381 1.83 26.00 1.02
CA GLN A 381 1.37 26.82 2.15
C GLN A 381 -0.14 26.70 2.43
N ASN A 382 -0.96 26.65 1.38
CA ASN A 382 -2.42 26.52 1.49
C ASN A 382 -2.81 25.18 2.16
N SER A 383 -2.22 24.07 1.73
CA SER A 383 -2.46 22.76 2.35
C SER A 383 -1.91 22.66 3.77
N VAL A 384 -0.83 23.39 4.10
CA VAL A 384 -0.31 23.46 5.46
C VAL A 384 -1.28 24.21 6.37
N ILE A 385 -1.72 25.41 5.97
CA ILE A 385 -2.67 26.24 6.72
C ILE A 385 -4.01 25.52 6.90
N ALA A 386 -4.55 24.87 5.86
CA ALA A 386 -5.76 24.05 5.95
C ALA A 386 -5.59 22.83 6.89
N GLY A 387 -4.37 22.32 7.03
CA GLY A 387 -4.03 21.19 7.90
C GLY A 387 -4.01 21.50 9.41
N ARG A 388 -3.88 22.78 9.81
CA ARG A 388 -3.57 23.25 11.18
C ARG A 388 -4.27 22.52 12.35
N GLY A 389 -5.52 22.07 12.16
CA GLY A 389 -6.28 21.33 13.19
C GLY A 389 -5.76 19.91 13.50
N ARG A 390 -4.87 19.34 12.69
CA ARG A 390 -4.41 17.94 12.79
C ARG A 390 -3.23 17.71 13.72
N LYS A 391 -2.65 18.77 14.31
CA LYS A 391 -1.55 18.73 15.31
C LYS A 391 -0.23 18.04 14.89
N SER A 392 -0.06 17.61 13.64
CA SER A 392 1.21 17.05 13.14
C SER A 392 2.30 18.13 13.03
N LEU A 393 1.92 19.31 12.52
CA LEU A 393 2.78 20.49 12.46
C LEU A 393 2.26 21.56 13.44
N THR A 394 3.14 22.19 14.20
CA THR A 394 2.81 23.26 15.16
C THR A 394 3.57 24.54 14.82
N VAL A 395 3.12 25.69 15.33
CA VAL A 395 3.83 26.97 15.20
C VAL A 395 5.26 26.84 15.69
N ASP A 396 5.49 26.20 16.85
CA ASP A 396 6.85 26.00 17.40
C ASP A 396 7.78 25.22 16.47
N LYS A 397 7.24 24.22 15.74
CA LYS A 397 8.02 23.46 14.74
C LYS A 397 8.40 24.33 13.53
N LEU A 398 7.54 25.27 13.14
CA LEU A 398 7.78 26.20 12.03
C LEU A 398 8.75 27.32 12.43
N GLU A 399 8.63 27.89 13.63
CA GLU A 399 9.59 28.85 14.18
C GLU A 399 10.96 28.20 14.43
N HIS A 400 10.99 26.96 14.93
CA HIS A 400 12.24 26.19 15.01
C HIS A 400 12.86 25.98 13.62
N LEU A 401 12.09 25.54 12.63
CA LEU A 401 12.54 25.42 11.24
C LEU A 401 13.16 26.72 10.72
N LYS A 402 12.47 27.85 10.90
CA LYS A 402 12.94 29.19 10.54
C LYS A 402 14.30 29.51 11.19
N SER A 403 14.45 29.26 12.49
CA SER A 403 15.70 29.48 13.23
C SER A 403 16.90 28.63 12.77
N GLN A 404 16.67 27.54 12.02
CA GLN A 404 17.72 26.68 11.47
C GLN A 404 18.16 27.09 10.05
N LEU A 405 17.53 28.11 9.44
CA LEU A 405 17.89 28.62 8.12
C LEU A 405 18.93 29.75 8.23
N ASP A 406 19.94 29.71 7.36
CA ASP A 406 20.90 30.80 7.22
C ASP A 406 20.26 32.02 6.53
N LEU A 407 20.21 33.13 7.27
CA LEU A 407 19.69 34.44 6.83
C LEU A 407 20.41 34.98 5.58
N THR A 408 21.70 34.68 5.39
CA THR A 408 22.47 35.24 4.26
C THR A 408 22.18 34.51 2.94
N THR A 409 21.87 33.21 3.00
CA THR A 409 21.57 32.39 1.82
C THR A 409 20.06 32.30 1.51
N TYR A 410 19.19 32.36 2.52
CA TYR A 410 17.77 32.01 2.39
C TYR A 410 16.79 33.13 2.79
N SER A 411 17.19 34.41 2.72
CA SER A 411 16.35 35.57 3.09
C SER A 411 14.92 35.50 2.55
N ASP A 412 14.77 35.27 1.24
CA ASP A 412 13.47 35.30 0.56
C ASP A 412 12.56 34.13 1.00
N LEU A 413 13.17 32.99 1.36
CA LEU A 413 12.48 31.80 1.84
C LEU A 413 12.06 31.98 3.31
N ILE A 414 12.90 32.61 4.13
CA ILE A 414 12.59 32.98 5.51
C ILE A 414 11.41 33.96 5.52
N SER A 415 11.40 35.00 4.67
CA SER A 415 10.28 35.94 4.59
C SER A 415 8.95 35.28 4.18
N GLN A 416 8.96 34.34 3.24
CA GLN A 416 7.77 33.56 2.89
C GLN A 416 7.32 32.63 4.03
N LEU A 417 8.27 32.05 4.78
CA LEU A 417 7.97 31.21 5.93
C LEU A 417 7.39 32.03 7.10
N GLU A 418 7.84 33.28 7.30
CA GLU A 418 7.25 34.22 8.26
C GLU A 418 5.79 34.56 7.89
N GLU A 419 5.52 34.86 6.62
CA GLU A 419 4.16 35.11 6.14
C GLU A 419 3.25 33.87 6.32
N LEU A 420 3.79 32.67 6.11
CA LEU A 420 3.10 31.40 6.37
C LEU A 420 2.81 31.22 7.86
N ILE A 421 3.78 31.45 8.74
CA ILE A 421 3.61 31.32 10.20
C ILE A 421 2.52 32.26 10.70
N LEU A 422 2.52 33.53 10.28
CA LEU A 422 1.49 34.51 10.65
C LEU A 422 0.07 34.12 10.19
N LYS A 423 -0.06 33.37 9.09
CA LYS A 423 -1.35 32.81 8.62
C LYS A 423 -1.73 31.48 9.28
N PHE A 424 -0.73 30.76 9.79
CA PHE A 424 -0.90 29.46 10.45
C PHE A 424 -1.25 29.63 11.94
N GLU A 425 -0.76 30.70 12.57
CA GLU A 425 -1.17 31.13 13.90
C GLU A 425 -2.71 31.27 13.94
N PRO A 426 -3.39 30.65 14.93
CA PRO A 426 -4.82 30.86 15.05
C PRO A 426 -5.08 32.34 15.31
N LEU A 427 -6.04 32.92 14.58
CA LEU A 427 -6.57 34.25 14.91
C LEU A 427 -7.10 34.19 16.34
N ASP A 428 -6.31 34.72 17.26
CA ASP A 428 -6.54 34.54 18.67
C ASP A 428 -7.78 35.32 19.10
N SER A 429 -8.83 34.57 19.42
CA SER A 429 -9.96 34.95 20.29
C SER A 429 -10.19 36.45 20.47
N ALA A 430 -10.61 37.13 19.39
CA ALA A 430 -11.05 38.52 19.48
C ALA A 430 -12.20 38.61 20.49
N CYS A 431 -11.94 39.31 21.60
CA CYS A 431 -12.85 39.59 22.72
C CYS A 431 -13.10 38.46 23.76
N SER A 432 -12.09 38.17 24.59
CA SER A 432 -12.33 37.92 26.04
C SER A 432 -11.23 38.46 26.97
N SER A 433 -10.69 39.64 26.66
CA SER A 433 -9.78 40.38 27.54
C SER A 433 -10.53 41.41 28.41
N ARG A 434 -11.57 40.98 29.14
CA ARG A 434 -12.09 41.75 30.29
C ARG A 434 -11.58 41.17 31.61
N ARG A 435 -10.51 41.80 32.07
CA ARG A 435 -9.94 41.72 33.41
C ARG A 435 -11.01 41.87 34.50
N SER A 436 -11.33 40.80 35.21
CA SER A 436 -11.86 40.91 36.58
C SER A 436 -11.52 39.68 37.42
N SER A 437 -10.77 39.95 38.48
CA SER A 437 -10.46 39.08 39.59
C SER A 437 -11.71 38.49 40.26
N ILE A 438 -11.61 37.25 40.72
CA ILE A 438 -12.31 36.61 41.85
C ILE A 438 -13.64 37.22 42.36
N SER A 439 -14.75 36.51 42.18
CA SER A 439 -15.65 36.16 43.30
C SER A 439 -16.48 34.92 42.97
N SER A 440 -16.79 34.12 43.99
CA SER A 440 -17.57 32.89 43.86
C SER A 440 -19.02 33.12 44.30
N HIS A 441 -19.92 33.47 43.38
CA HIS A 441 -21.36 33.49 43.64
C HIS A 441 -22.18 33.02 42.43
N GLU A 442 -23.45 32.70 42.69
CA GLU A 442 -24.33 31.81 41.94
C GLU A 442 -24.66 32.26 40.50
N SER A 443 -24.84 31.27 39.62
CA SER A 443 -25.27 31.47 38.24
C SER A 443 -26.79 31.61 38.17
N PHE A 444 -27.27 32.76 37.67
CA PHE A 444 -28.68 32.97 37.36
C PHE A 444 -28.93 32.78 35.86
N SER A 445 -30.07 32.21 35.49
CA SER A 445 -30.59 32.27 34.12
C SER A 445 -31.90 33.05 34.08
N ILE A 446 -32.00 33.96 33.11
CA ILE A 446 -33.18 34.78 32.85
C ILE A 446 -33.89 34.17 31.64
N LEU A 447 -35.20 33.99 31.76
CA LEU A 447 -36.08 33.63 30.65
C LEU A 447 -36.91 34.87 30.26
N ASP A 448 -37.30 34.99 28.99
CA ASP A 448 -37.96 36.17 28.41
C ASP A 448 -39.35 36.51 29.02
N SER A 449 -39.83 35.72 29.98
CA SER A 449 -41.02 36.00 30.81
C SER A 449 -40.74 36.79 32.10
N GLY A 450 -39.49 37.20 32.35
CA GLY A 450 -39.14 38.11 33.45
C GLY A 450 -39.07 37.47 34.85
N ILE A 451 -38.93 36.13 34.93
CA ILE A 451 -38.81 35.40 36.20
C ILE A 451 -37.38 34.85 36.35
N TYR A 452 -36.77 35.05 37.52
CA TYR A 452 -35.40 34.64 37.82
C TYR A 452 -35.34 33.20 38.33
N ARG A 453 -34.46 32.37 37.74
CA ARG A 453 -34.15 31.03 38.25
C ARG A 453 -32.74 30.98 38.83
N ILE A 454 -32.65 30.65 40.12
CA ILE A 454 -31.38 30.46 40.85
C ILE A 454 -30.91 29.02 40.69
N ILE A 455 -29.64 28.80 40.33
CA ILE A 455 -29.04 27.46 40.21
C ILE A 455 -27.91 27.34 41.25
N SER A 456 -28.26 26.83 42.44
CA SER A 456 -27.33 26.60 43.54
C SER A 456 -26.59 25.26 43.38
N GLY A 457 -25.35 25.31 42.88
CA GLY A 457 -24.53 24.12 42.62
C GLY A 457 -23.59 23.76 43.78
N ARG A 458 -24.00 22.90 44.72
CA ARG A 458 -23.09 22.11 45.59
C ARG A 458 -23.60 20.70 45.87
N ARG A 459 -22.67 19.73 45.86
CA ARG A 459 -22.90 18.33 46.31
C ARG A 459 -23.15 18.26 47.82
N GLY A 460 -24.02 17.36 48.25
CA GLY A 460 -24.21 16.94 49.65
C GLY A 460 -25.17 15.75 49.74
N SER A 461 -24.68 14.61 50.25
CA SER A 461 -25.29 13.27 50.23
C SER A 461 -26.55 13.04 51.09
N GLN A 462 -27.11 11.81 50.97
CA GLN A 462 -28.16 11.15 51.78
C GLN A 462 -29.63 11.53 51.43
N SER A 463 -30.61 10.61 51.39
CA SER A 463 -30.61 9.14 51.61
C SER A 463 -31.89 8.47 51.04
N ASP A 464 -31.75 7.19 50.67
CA ASP A 464 -32.71 6.07 50.83
C ASP A 464 -33.99 5.88 49.96
N GLU A 465 -34.03 4.67 49.39
CA GLU A 465 -35.16 3.75 49.05
C GLU A 465 -36.03 3.94 47.78
N ASP A 466 -36.03 2.84 47.00
CA ASP A 466 -37.13 2.24 46.22
C ASP A 466 -37.73 2.90 44.95
N SER A 467 -37.20 2.51 43.79
CA SER A 467 -37.67 1.30 43.05
C SER A 467 -37.55 1.39 41.52
N CYS A 468 -36.76 0.45 40.95
CA CYS A 468 -36.86 -0.23 39.64
C CYS A 468 -37.44 0.50 38.40
N SER A 469 -36.94 0.34 37.16
CA SER A 469 -35.77 -0.34 36.55
C SER A 469 -35.81 -0.01 35.03
N LEU A 470 -34.83 -0.27 34.15
CA LEU A 470 -33.54 -0.96 34.18
C LEU A 470 -32.41 -0.08 33.59
N HIS A 471 -31.20 -0.63 33.52
CA HIS A 471 -30.09 -0.27 32.63
C HIS A 471 -29.77 -1.56 31.82
N SER A 472 -29.40 -1.55 30.53
CA SER A 472 -28.22 -0.95 29.89
C SER A 472 -26.88 -1.44 30.47
N GLN A 473 -26.05 -2.12 29.69
CA GLN A 473 -24.76 -1.57 29.19
C GLN A 473 -23.85 -2.62 28.53
N THR A 474 -23.17 -2.16 27.48
CA THR A 474 -21.95 -2.68 26.85
C THR A 474 -20.73 -2.61 27.77
N LEU A 475 -19.68 -3.40 27.49
CA LEU A 475 -18.22 -3.08 27.48
C LEU A 475 -17.48 -4.35 26.95
N SER A 476 -16.86 -4.35 25.76
CA SER A 476 -15.41 -4.19 25.50
C SER A 476 -14.51 -5.05 26.41
N GLU A 477 -14.02 -6.20 25.95
CA GLU A 477 -12.72 -6.43 25.25
C GLU A 477 -11.57 -6.81 26.22
N ASP A 478 -10.66 -7.66 25.75
CA ASP A 478 -9.51 -8.27 26.45
C ASP A 478 -9.76 -9.11 27.73
N GLU A 479 -9.97 -10.41 27.55
CA GLU A 479 -9.17 -11.50 28.17
C GLU A 479 -9.72 -12.88 27.78
N ARG A 480 -9.09 -13.58 26.81
CA ARG A 480 -9.31 -15.03 26.63
C ARG A 480 -8.21 -15.79 25.87
N LEU A 481 -7.02 -15.84 26.47
CA LEU A 481 -6.01 -16.86 26.17
C LEU A 481 -5.63 -17.58 27.47
N LYS A 482 -5.58 -18.92 27.39
CA LYS A 482 -5.42 -19.90 28.49
C LYS A 482 -6.66 -20.13 29.35
N GLU A 483 -7.36 -21.22 29.06
CA GLU A 483 -7.71 -22.26 30.05
C GLU A 483 -8.45 -23.41 29.34
N PHE A 484 -7.72 -24.47 28.99
CA PHE A 484 -8.27 -25.78 28.61
C PHE A 484 -7.25 -26.90 28.89
N ILE A 485 -6.84 -27.01 30.16
CA ILE A 485 -6.32 -28.26 30.72
C ILE A 485 -6.85 -28.39 32.14
N SER A 486 -7.89 -29.20 32.32
CA SER A 486 -8.03 -30.21 33.38
C SER A 486 -9.50 -30.55 33.61
N HIS A 487 -9.86 -31.80 33.30
CA HIS A 487 -10.57 -32.65 34.26
C HIS A 487 -9.98 -34.05 34.10
N GLN A 488 -9.41 -34.56 35.20
CA GLN A 488 -9.03 -35.95 35.34
C GLN A 488 -10.23 -36.72 35.91
N GLU A 489 -10.38 -37.96 35.49
CA GLU A 489 -10.86 -39.13 36.24
C GLU A 489 -10.28 -40.31 35.44
N GLU A 490 -9.10 -40.81 35.85
CA GLU A 490 -8.92 -41.96 36.75
C GLU A 490 -9.50 -43.27 36.22
N GLU A 491 -8.63 -44.11 35.64
CA GLU A 491 -8.49 -45.52 36.06
C GLU A 491 -7.12 -46.09 35.63
N GLN A 492 -6.47 -46.77 36.58
CA GLN A 492 -5.27 -47.62 36.47
C GLN A 492 -5.57 -48.90 37.31
N PRO A 493 -4.78 -49.99 37.28
CA PRO A 493 -3.47 -50.23 36.62
C PRO A 493 -3.51 -51.46 35.66
N ASP A 494 -2.47 -51.87 34.91
CA ASP A 494 -1.33 -52.63 35.44
C ASP A 494 -0.15 -52.86 34.46
N GLN A 495 1.04 -52.89 35.05
CA GLN A 495 2.27 -53.64 34.72
C GLN A 495 2.94 -53.68 33.31
N CYS A 496 4.09 -53.00 33.27
CA CYS A 496 5.43 -53.57 33.03
C CYS A 496 5.80 -54.16 31.65
N CYS A 497 6.75 -53.51 30.95
CA CYS A 497 8.15 -53.99 30.94
C CYS A 497 9.12 -53.02 30.24
N SER A 498 10.38 -53.06 30.67
CA SER A 498 11.51 -52.26 30.20
C SER A 498 12.23 -52.87 28.99
N SER A 499 12.83 -52.03 28.12
CA SER A 499 14.30 -52.05 27.90
C SER A 499 14.79 -50.98 26.89
N GLN A 500 16.02 -50.51 27.14
CA GLN A 500 17.10 -50.09 26.23
C GLN A 500 16.74 -49.81 24.74
N GLY A 501 17.18 -48.73 24.08
CA GLY A 501 18.25 -47.78 24.40
C GLY A 501 19.18 -47.66 23.17
N ASN A 502 19.57 -46.44 22.79
CA ASN A 502 20.79 -46.20 22.00
C ASN A 502 21.19 -44.72 21.99
N GLU A 503 22.48 -44.50 22.16
CA GLU A 503 23.23 -43.32 21.68
C GLU A 503 23.12 -43.27 20.13
N GLY A 504 23.32 -42.18 19.42
CA GLY A 504 23.87 -40.86 19.75
C GLY A 504 24.60 -40.38 18.48
N ASP A 505 24.46 -39.11 18.08
CA ASP A 505 25.25 -38.57 16.96
C ASP A 505 25.44 -37.05 17.11
N GLU A 506 26.68 -36.61 16.99
CA GLU A 506 27.11 -35.25 17.34
C GLU A 506 26.92 -34.24 16.20
N CYS A 507 26.43 -33.04 16.53
CA CYS A 507 26.42 -31.90 15.62
C CYS A 507 27.82 -31.28 15.47
N VAL A 508 28.49 -31.50 14.35
CA VAL A 508 29.69 -30.74 13.98
C VAL A 508 29.32 -29.46 13.23
N PHE A 509 29.47 -28.30 13.88
CA PHE A 509 29.40 -26.98 13.25
C PHE A 509 30.73 -26.63 12.60
N TYR A 510 30.70 -26.18 11.33
CA TYR A 510 31.79 -25.40 10.74
C TYR A 510 31.33 -23.97 10.44
N TRP A 511 32.03 -23.00 11.04
CA TRP A 511 31.85 -21.57 10.80
C TRP A 511 32.61 -21.11 9.55
N LEU A 512 32.13 -20.01 8.96
CA LEU A 512 32.73 -19.36 7.78
C LEU A 512 34.15 -18.87 8.03
N GLN A 513 34.92 -18.77 6.94
CA GLN A 513 35.94 -17.73 6.81
C GLN A 513 36.01 -17.21 5.35
N MET A 514 35.19 -16.19 5.05
CA MET A 514 35.42 -15.03 4.17
C MET A 514 34.10 -14.29 3.90
#